data_AF-A0A2B7WGH7-F1
#
_entry.id   AF-A0A2B7WGH7-F1
#
_cell.length_a   1.000
_cell.length_b   1.000
_cell.length_c   1.000
_cell.angle_alpha   90.00
_cell.angle_beta   90.00
_cell.angle_gamma   90.00
#
_symmetry.space_group_name_H-M   'P 1'
#
loop_
_entity.id
_entity.type
_entity.pdbx_description
1 polymer ?
#
loop_
_entity_poly.entity_id
_entity_poly.type
_entity_poly.pdbx_seq_one_letter_code
_entity_poly.pdbx_strand_id
1 'polypeptide(L)'
;MNLNGSAKSLVNESGARGTTYLILIQVVSRALTFLANQLLLRYLSPGILGVATQLELYTVTTLYFSRESLRVALQRQPTNPQRSSSTTATDKAHTEKPGESKSCSYQEDTQAVVNLSYLAVALGGPLIYILGLFYARYAHQDVLDIPFFESSLKVTGFACFLELLTEPCFSVVQHRMLYKTRALVETAAAVMKASTTCGTSIWAARSGRDLGVLPFAVGQTAYAFTLLVAYFLTVGSYSNRGGFSIFPLPIRY
;
A
#
# COMPACT_ATOMS: atom_id res chain seq x y z
N MET A 1 -43.03 -27.63 -22.33
CA MET A 1 -41.56 -27.65 -22.12
C MET A 1 -41.22 -26.57 -21.09
N ASN A 2 -40.89 -26.96 -19.86
CA ASN A 2 -40.88 -26.09 -18.67
C ASN A 2 -39.49 -25.44 -18.46
N LEU A 3 -39.12 -24.50 -19.33
CA LEU A 3 -37.84 -23.78 -19.30
C LEU A 3 -37.64 -22.92 -18.03
N ASN A 4 -38.73 -22.51 -17.38
CA ASN A 4 -38.69 -21.58 -16.25
C ASN A 4 -38.30 -22.26 -14.91
N GLY A 5 -38.54 -23.57 -14.78
CA GLY A 5 -38.14 -24.34 -13.58
C GLY A 5 -36.64 -24.64 -13.52
N SER A 6 -36.03 -24.94 -14.67
CA SER A 6 -34.59 -25.25 -14.77
C SER A 6 -33.70 -24.02 -14.59
N ALA A 7 -34.14 -22.84 -15.07
CA ALA A 7 -33.44 -21.58 -14.82
C ALA A 7 -33.44 -21.20 -13.33
N LYS A 8 -34.57 -21.40 -12.62
CA LYS A 8 -34.65 -21.16 -11.16
C LYS A 8 -33.79 -22.13 -10.35
N SER A 9 -33.70 -23.41 -10.72
CA SER A 9 -32.86 -24.38 -10.02
C SER A 9 -31.37 -24.09 -10.21
N LEU A 10 -30.95 -23.71 -11.43
CA LEU A 10 -29.56 -23.36 -11.73
C LEU A 10 -29.12 -22.06 -11.04
N VAL A 11 -29.99 -21.05 -10.96
CA VAL A 11 -29.72 -19.81 -10.21
C VAL A 11 -29.66 -20.06 -8.71
N ASN A 12 -30.52 -20.94 -8.18
CA ASN A 12 -30.51 -21.26 -6.75
C ASN A 12 -29.31 -22.15 -6.36
N GLU A 13 -28.87 -23.09 -7.21
CA GLU A 13 -27.63 -23.84 -7.00
C GLU A 13 -26.39 -22.94 -7.09
N SER A 14 -26.36 -22.02 -8.06
CA SER A 14 -25.25 -21.07 -8.22
C SER A 14 -25.20 -20.08 -7.05
N GLY A 15 -26.36 -19.60 -6.61
CA GLY A 15 -26.52 -18.73 -5.44
C GLY A 15 -26.14 -19.44 -4.15
N ALA A 16 -26.63 -20.66 -3.92
CA ALA A 16 -26.29 -21.47 -2.74
C ALA A 16 -24.79 -21.79 -2.68
N ARG A 17 -24.17 -22.18 -3.80
CA ARG A 17 -22.71 -22.39 -3.87
C ARG A 17 -21.93 -21.11 -3.58
N GLY A 18 -22.40 -19.96 -4.09
CA GLY A 18 -21.82 -18.65 -3.78
C GLY A 18 -21.91 -18.30 -2.30
N THR A 19 -23.09 -18.45 -1.69
CA THR A 19 -23.30 -18.20 -0.26
C THR A 19 -22.49 -19.14 0.62
N THR A 20 -22.45 -20.44 0.33
CA THR A 20 -21.61 -21.41 1.05
C THR A 20 -20.13 -21.05 0.94
N TYR A 21 -19.66 -20.62 -0.23
CA TYR A 21 -18.28 -20.17 -0.42
C TYR A 21 -17.95 -18.93 0.42
N LEU A 22 -18.85 -17.94 0.47
CA LEU A 22 -18.68 -16.75 1.31
C LEU A 22 -18.67 -17.09 2.81
N ILE A 23 -19.55 -18.00 3.25
CA ILE A 23 -19.59 -18.49 4.64
C ILE A 23 -18.29 -19.22 4.97
N LEU A 24 -17.82 -20.09 4.08
CA LEU A 24 -16.59 -20.85 4.29
C LEU A 24 -15.37 -19.91 4.39
N ILE A 25 -15.26 -18.91 3.50
CA ILE A 25 -14.20 -17.90 3.57
C ILE A 25 -14.21 -17.17 4.91
N GLN A 26 -15.39 -16.77 5.41
CA GLN A 26 -15.51 -16.07 6.69
C GLN A 26 -15.08 -16.97 7.86
N VAL A 27 -15.53 -18.23 7.88
CA VAL A 27 -15.17 -19.20 8.92
C VAL A 27 -13.67 -19.48 8.91
N VAL A 28 -13.10 -19.75 7.73
CA VAL A 28 -11.66 -20.00 7.57
C VAL A 28 -10.85 -18.79 8.00
N SER A 29 -11.26 -17.58 7.60
CA SER A 29 -10.58 -16.34 8.03
C SER A 29 -10.61 -16.19 9.55
N ARG A 30 -11.77 -16.39 10.20
CA ARG A 30 -11.88 -16.31 11.67
C ARG A 30 -11.06 -17.37 12.39
N ALA A 31 -11.08 -18.61 11.88
CA ALA A 31 -10.28 -19.69 12.42
C ALA A 31 -8.77 -19.40 12.29
N LEU A 32 -8.32 -18.92 11.12
CA LEU A 32 -6.94 -18.51 10.90
C LEU A 32 -6.53 -17.38 11.85
N THR A 33 -7.37 -16.36 12.01
CA THR A 33 -7.09 -15.27 12.95
C THR A 33 -7.01 -15.77 14.40
N PHE A 34 -7.91 -16.67 14.82
CA PHE A 34 -7.85 -17.27 16.15
C PHE A 34 -6.57 -18.10 16.36
N LEU A 35 -6.24 -18.98 15.41
CA LEU A 35 -5.03 -19.80 15.48
C LEU A 35 -3.77 -18.93 15.49
N ALA A 36 -3.69 -17.93 14.61
CA ALA A 36 -2.57 -17.00 14.57
C ALA A 36 -2.45 -16.25 15.89
N ASN A 37 -3.53 -15.69 16.42
CA ASN A 37 -3.53 -14.97 17.69
C ASN A 37 -3.13 -15.88 18.85
N GLN A 38 -3.65 -17.12 18.90
CA GLN A 38 -3.31 -18.08 19.95
C GLN A 38 -1.86 -18.54 19.86
N LEU A 39 -1.34 -18.72 18.64
CA LEU A 39 0.05 -19.07 18.39
C LEU A 39 0.98 -17.94 18.79
N LEU A 40 0.61 -16.69 18.45
CA LEU A 40 1.37 -15.51 18.83
C LEU A 40 1.42 -15.36 20.35
N LEU A 41 0.29 -15.46 21.05
CA LEU A 41 0.27 -15.37 22.53
C LEU A 41 0.99 -16.52 23.23
N ARG A 42 1.13 -17.68 22.57
CA ARG A 42 1.89 -18.81 23.10
C ARG A 42 3.41 -18.60 23.01
N TYR A 43 3.88 -17.84 22.03
CA TYR A 43 5.31 -17.64 21.78
C TYR A 43 5.82 -16.23 22.08
N LEU A 44 4.92 -15.26 22.23
CA LEU A 44 5.25 -13.85 22.47
C LEU A 44 4.49 -13.37 23.69
N SER A 45 5.22 -12.77 24.63
CA SER A 45 4.59 -12.19 25.81
C SER A 45 3.74 -10.97 25.42
N PRO A 46 2.70 -10.63 26.21
CA PRO A 46 1.90 -9.44 25.98
C PRO A 46 2.72 -8.14 25.91
N GLY A 47 3.86 -8.07 26.60
CA GLY A 47 4.77 -6.92 26.52
C GLY A 47 5.42 -6.78 25.14
N ILE A 48 5.85 -7.88 24.53
CA ILE A 48 6.42 -7.86 23.17
C ILE A 48 5.37 -7.44 22.14
N LEU A 49 4.13 -7.92 22.29
CA LEU A 49 3.01 -7.49 21.43
C LEU A 49 2.72 -6.00 21.60
N GLY A 50 2.77 -5.47 22.84
CA GLY A 50 2.63 -4.05 23.10
C GLY A 50 3.69 -3.18 22.42
N VAL A 51 4.95 -3.65 22.34
CA VAL A 51 6.00 -2.91 21.63
C VAL A 51 5.90 -3.11 20.12
N ALA A 52 5.48 -4.29 19.65
CA ALA A 52 5.21 -4.51 18.25
C ALA A 52 4.11 -3.58 17.72
N THR A 53 3.04 -3.35 18.48
CA THR A 53 2.00 -2.39 18.10
C THR A 53 2.52 -0.95 18.13
N GLN A 54 3.43 -0.59 19.03
CA GLN A 54 4.09 0.73 18.97
C GLN A 54 4.94 0.91 17.70
N LEU A 55 5.66 -0.11 17.25
CA LEU A 55 6.39 -0.07 15.96
C LEU A 55 5.44 0.03 14.76
N GLU A 56 4.28 -0.62 14.84
CA GLU A 56 3.22 -0.49 13.84
C GLU A 56 2.63 0.93 13.85
N LEU A 57 2.39 1.51 15.03
CA LEU A 57 1.97 2.91 15.16
C LEU A 57 2.99 3.87 14.57
N TYR A 58 4.28 3.68 14.85
CA TYR A 58 5.35 4.43 14.20
C TYR A 58 5.24 4.38 12.67
N THR A 59 5.10 3.17 12.11
CA THR A 59 4.98 2.95 10.66
C THR A 59 3.76 3.67 10.08
N VAL A 60 2.58 3.44 10.67
CA VAL A 60 1.31 4.03 10.26
C VAL A 60 1.41 5.55 10.33
N THR A 61 1.82 6.12 11.47
CA THR A 61 1.93 7.57 11.63
C THR A 61 2.86 8.20 10.60
N THR A 62 4.05 7.63 10.38
CA THR A 62 4.99 8.15 9.40
C THR A 62 4.42 8.13 7.97
N LEU A 63 3.85 7.00 7.56
CA LEU A 63 3.33 6.86 6.19
C LEU A 63 2.08 7.69 5.96
N TYR A 64 1.14 7.72 6.91
CA TYR A 64 -0.07 8.54 6.82
C TYR A 64 0.27 10.02 6.77
N PHE A 65 1.17 10.49 7.63
CA PHE A 65 1.55 11.90 7.63
C PHE A 65 2.21 12.29 6.29
N SER A 66 3.12 11.45 5.77
CA SER A 66 3.76 11.69 4.48
C SER A 66 2.77 11.69 3.30
N ARG A 67 1.84 10.72 3.25
CA ARG A 67 0.91 10.51 2.13
C ARG A 67 -0.28 11.46 2.16
N GLU A 68 -0.89 11.66 3.33
CA GLU A 68 -2.15 12.38 3.46
C GLU A 68 -1.96 13.90 3.48
N SER A 69 -0.87 14.40 4.09
CA SER A 69 -0.54 15.83 4.05
C SER A 69 -0.42 16.34 2.61
N LEU A 70 0.13 15.51 1.72
CA LEU A 70 0.26 15.80 0.30
C LEU A 70 -1.12 15.82 -0.39
N ARG A 71 -1.94 14.78 -0.20
CA ARG A 71 -3.28 14.69 -0.80
C ARG A 71 -4.15 15.90 -0.45
N VAL A 72 -4.09 16.36 0.80
CA VAL A 72 -4.85 17.53 1.28
C VAL A 72 -4.26 18.86 0.78
N ALA A 73 -2.93 18.98 0.69
CA ALA A 73 -2.28 20.20 0.19
C ALA A 73 -2.64 20.48 -1.27
N LEU A 74 -2.87 19.43 -2.06
CA LEU A 74 -3.03 19.53 -3.50
C LEU A 74 -4.47 19.66 -3.97
N GLN A 75 -5.44 19.24 -3.15
CA GLN A 75 -6.84 19.60 -3.34
C GLN A 75 -7.06 21.12 -3.41
N ARG A 76 -6.09 21.91 -2.91
CA ARG A 76 -6.13 23.38 -2.89
C ARG A 76 -5.49 24.04 -4.11
N GLN A 77 -4.81 23.27 -4.96
CA GLN A 77 -4.27 23.82 -6.21
C GLN A 77 -5.39 23.77 -7.26
N PRO A 78 -5.83 24.91 -7.82
CA PRO A 78 -6.67 24.87 -9.00
C PRO A 78 -5.85 24.17 -10.10
N THR A 79 -6.36 23.05 -10.59
CA THR A 79 -5.92 22.42 -11.84
C THR A 79 -6.20 23.38 -13.00
N ASN A 80 -5.41 24.45 -13.12
CA ASN A 80 -5.22 25.20 -14.35
C ASN A 80 -3.95 26.07 -14.30
N PRO A 81 -2.76 25.52 -14.60
CA PRO A 81 -1.56 26.33 -14.80
C PRO A 81 -1.36 26.75 -16.27
N GLN A 82 -2.39 27.06 -17.08
CA GLN A 82 -2.22 27.94 -18.26
C GLN A 82 -3.56 28.35 -18.92
N ARG A 83 -4.09 29.51 -18.51
CA ARG A 83 -4.93 30.36 -19.39
C ARG A 83 -4.47 31.83 -19.39
N SER A 84 -3.21 32.07 -19.05
CA SER A 84 -2.68 33.42 -18.82
C SER A 84 -1.26 33.60 -19.36
N SER A 85 -1.21 33.93 -20.66
CA SER A 85 -0.26 34.81 -21.37
C SER A 85 -0.37 34.46 -22.86
N SER A 86 -0.61 35.32 -23.84
CA SER A 86 -0.71 36.78 -23.96
C SER A 86 -1.38 37.07 -25.33
N THR A 87 -2.24 38.08 -25.40
CA THR A 87 -2.53 39.00 -26.54
C THR A 87 -2.40 38.41 -27.96
N THR A 88 -3.46 38.27 -28.78
CA THR A 88 -4.06 39.37 -29.57
C THR A 88 -5.36 38.86 -30.21
N ALA A 89 -6.38 39.72 -30.27
CA ALA A 89 -7.62 39.47 -31.01
C ALA A 89 -7.34 39.16 -32.49
N THR A 90 -7.89 38.06 -33.00
CA THR A 90 -8.52 38.00 -34.33
C THR A 90 -9.29 36.69 -34.46
N ASP A 91 -10.58 36.81 -34.76
CA ASP A 91 -11.43 35.76 -35.31
C ASP A 91 -10.70 34.99 -36.42
N LYS A 92 -10.67 33.64 -36.32
CA LYS A 92 -10.96 32.74 -37.45
C LYS A 92 -11.46 31.39 -36.94
N ALA A 93 -12.67 31.05 -37.36
CA ALA A 93 -13.22 29.70 -37.33
C ALA A 93 -12.29 28.74 -38.10
N HIS A 94 -11.91 27.62 -37.49
CA HIS A 94 -11.52 26.43 -38.23
C HIS A 94 -11.71 25.15 -37.39
N THR A 95 -12.75 24.42 -37.77
CA THR A 95 -12.87 22.95 -37.81
C THR A 95 -12.27 22.17 -36.64
N GLU A 96 -13.10 21.90 -35.64
CA GLU A 96 -12.88 20.82 -34.68
C GLU A 96 -12.75 19.47 -35.41
N LYS A 97 -11.57 18.86 -35.33
CA LYS A 97 -11.41 17.42 -35.52
C LYS A 97 -11.68 16.73 -34.17
N PRO A 98 -12.70 15.86 -34.05
CA PRO A 98 -12.96 15.10 -32.84
C PRO A 98 -12.11 13.82 -32.87
N GLY A 99 -11.01 13.75 -32.11
CA GLY A 99 -10.25 12.49 -32.03
C GLY A 99 -9.08 12.42 -31.05
N GLU A 100 -8.19 13.41 -30.97
CA GLU A 100 -6.88 13.21 -30.32
C GLU A 100 -6.73 13.81 -28.91
N SER A 101 -7.54 14.81 -28.53
CA SER A 101 -7.33 15.61 -27.31
C SER A 101 -7.55 14.86 -25.97
N LYS A 102 -8.42 13.83 -25.92
CA LYS A 102 -8.72 13.12 -24.66
C LYS A 102 -7.58 12.19 -24.18
N SER A 103 -6.73 11.72 -25.11
CA SER A 103 -5.66 10.78 -24.77
C SER A 103 -4.44 11.45 -24.15
N CYS A 104 -4.06 12.64 -24.66
CA CYS A 104 -2.93 13.43 -24.17
C CYS A 104 -3.18 13.97 -22.76
N SER A 105 -4.37 14.53 -22.52
CA SER A 105 -4.77 15.03 -21.20
C SER A 105 -4.77 13.92 -20.12
N TYR A 106 -5.18 12.69 -20.47
CA TYR A 106 -5.18 11.57 -19.53
C TYR A 106 -3.76 11.08 -19.16
N GLN A 107 -2.80 11.18 -20.09
CA GLN A 107 -1.39 10.87 -19.85
C GLN A 107 -0.73 11.93 -18.97
N GLU A 108 -1.02 13.21 -19.23
CA GLU A 108 -0.53 14.35 -18.44
C GLU A 108 -1.03 14.30 -16.99
N ASP A 109 -2.32 14.01 -16.79
CA ASP A 109 -2.90 13.85 -15.45
C ASP A 109 -2.25 12.69 -14.69
N THR A 110 -2.00 11.56 -15.37
CA THR A 110 -1.30 10.41 -14.77
C THR A 110 0.15 10.77 -14.39
N GLN A 111 0.85 11.53 -15.25
CA GLN A 111 2.23 11.96 -14.99
C GLN A 111 2.30 12.97 -13.84
N ALA A 112 1.31 13.85 -13.71
CA ALA A 112 1.16 14.74 -12.56
C ALA A 112 1.05 13.93 -11.26
N VAL A 113 0.17 12.92 -11.22
CA VAL A 113 0.02 12.01 -10.07
C VAL A 113 1.32 11.29 -9.72
N VAL A 114 2.09 10.84 -10.73
CA VAL A 114 3.41 10.23 -10.51
C VAL A 114 4.39 11.23 -9.92
N ASN A 115 4.61 12.39 -10.55
CA ASN A 115 5.55 13.40 -10.07
C ASN A 115 5.25 13.82 -8.63
N LEU A 116 3.97 13.91 -8.31
CA LEU A 116 3.46 14.27 -7.00
C LEU A 116 3.77 13.22 -5.94
N SER A 117 3.54 11.95 -6.24
CA SER A 117 3.84 10.86 -5.31
C SER A 117 5.32 10.80 -4.91
N TYR A 118 6.25 11.23 -5.78
CA TYR A 118 7.67 11.38 -5.43
C TYR A 118 7.90 12.47 -4.38
N LEU A 119 7.02 13.47 -4.24
CA LEU A 119 7.09 14.43 -3.15
C LEU A 119 6.75 13.78 -1.81
N ALA A 120 5.79 12.84 -1.78
CA ALA A 120 5.54 12.03 -0.57
C ALA A 120 6.79 11.21 -0.22
N VAL A 121 7.46 10.63 -1.22
CA VAL A 121 8.74 9.92 -1.02
C VAL A 121 9.82 10.84 -0.42
N ALA A 122 9.98 12.03 -0.98
CA ALA A 122 10.97 12.99 -0.51
C ALA A 122 10.69 13.48 0.91
N LEU A 123 9.42 13.70 1.28
CA LEU A 123 9.03 14.14 2.62
C LEU A 123 9.06 13.01 3.66
N GLY A 124 8.69 11.80 3.27
CA GLY A 124 8.63 10.67 4.19
C GLY A 124 10.01 10.17 4.62
N GLY A 125 11.04 10.29 3.78
CA GLY A 125 12.42 9.90 4.14
C GLY A 125 12.94 10.60 5.42
N PRO A 126 12.99 11.94 5.47
CA PRO A 126 13.34 12.68 6.68
C PRO A 126 12.41 12.36 7.86
N LEU A 127 11.12 12.16 7.61
CA LEU A 127 10.15 11.85 8.66
C LEU A 127 10.39 10.48 9.31
N ILE A 128 10.71 9.44 8.53
CA ILE A 128 11.13 8.12 9.03
C ILE A 128 12.28 8.28 10.02
N TYR A 129 13.29 9.08 9.64
CA TYR A 129 14.47 9.31 10.47
C TYR A 129 14.15 10.13 11.74
N ILE A 130 13.46 11.27 11.61
CA ILE A 130 13.11 12.15 12.75
C ILE A 130 12.24 11.41 13.76
N LEU A 131 11.20 10.73 13.28
CA LEU A 131 10.26 10.02 14.16
C LEU A 131 10.91 8.77 14.77
N GLY A 132 11.82 8.12 14.05
CA GLY A 132 12.62 7.01 14.56
C GLY A 132 13.60 7.45 15.64
N LEU A 133 14.27 8.60 15.46
CA LEU A 133 15.11 9.22 16.48
C LEU A 133 14.29 9.61 17.71
N PHE A 134 13.14 10.25 17.52
CA PHE A 134 12.26 10.63 18.62
C PHE A 134 11.83 9.40 19.42
N TYR A 135 11.41 8.34 18.74
CA TYR A 135 11.02 7.09 19.39
C TYR A 135 12.19 6.45 20.15
N ALA A 136 13.40 6.40 19.57
CA ALA A 136 14.58 5.87 20.26
C ALA A 136 15.02 6.70 21.48
N ARG A 137 14.75 8.02 21.49
CA ARG A 137 15.15 8.94 22.57
C ARG A 137 14.14 9.04 23.70
N TYR A 138 12.84 8.92 23.40
CA TYR A 138 11.75 9.11 24.35
C TYR A 138 11.02 7.82 24.73
N ALA A 139 11.42 6.66 24.17
CA ALA A 139 10.89 5.38 24.60
C ALA A 139 11.19 5.13 26.08
N HIS A 140 10.20 4.59 26.80
CA HIS A 140 10.33 4.18 28.19
C HIS A 140 11.39 3.08 28.32
N GLN A 141 12.11 3.01 29.45
CA GLN A 141 13.21 2.03 29.61
C GLN A 141 12.74 0.58 29.46
N ASP A 142 11.52 0.26 29.90
CA ASP A 142 10.92 -1.07 29.75
C ASP A 142 10.79 -1.53 28.28
N VAL A 143 10.73 -0.58 27.33
CA VAL A 143 10.66 -0.85 25.88
C VAL A 143 12.06 -1.06 25.30
N LEU A 144 13.03 -0.29 25.78
CA LEU A 144 14.42 -0.35 25.33
C LEU A 144 15.11 -1.64 25.78
N ASP A 145 14.68 -2.21 26.90
CA ASP A 145 15.22 -3.47 27.45
C ASP A 145 14.74 -4.72 26.69
N ILE A 146 13.79 -4.58 25.75
CA ILE A 146 13.32 -5.70 24.95
C ILE A 146 14.41 -6.17 23.97
N PRO A 147 14.67 -7.49 23.86
CA PRO A 147 15.63 -8.03 22.91
C PRO A 147 15.41 -7.53 21.48
N PHE A 148 16.50 -7.12 20.84
CA PHE A 148 16.53 -6.67 19.45
C PHE A 148 15.64 -5.45 19.12
N PHE A 149 15.23 -4.64 20.10
CA PHE A 149 14.40 -3.46 19.85
C PHE A 149 15.04 -2.48 18.85
N GLU A 150 16.29 -2.07 19.05
CA GLU A 150 16.98 -1.11 18.17
C GLU A 150 17.11 -1.64 16.73
N SER A 151 17.44 -2.93 16.60
CA SER A 151 17.51 -3.60 15.30
C SER A 151 16.15 -3.64 14.62
N SER A 152 15.10 -3.94 15.39
CA SER A 152 13.71 -3.98 14.88
C SER A 152 13.22 -2.60 14.45
N LEU A 153 13.60 -1.53 15.17
CA LEU A 153 13.28 -0.16 14.79
C LEU A 153 13.95 0.23 13.47
N LYS A 154 15.23 -0.12 13.28
CA LYS A 154 15.94 0.12 12.01
C LYS A 154 15.33 -0.65 10.85
N VAL A 155 15.03 -1.93 11.05
CA VAL A 155 14.39 -2.79 10.03
C VAL A 155 12.99 -2.26 9.70
N THR A 156 12.23 -1.81 10.70
CA THR A 156 10.92 -1.19 10.50
C THR A 156 11.03 0.11 9.72
N GLY A 157 11.98 0.97 10.05
CA GLY A 157 12.25 2.20 9.29
C GLY A 157 12.61 1.92 7.83
N PHE A 158 13.39 0.88 7.57
CA PHE A 158 13.67 0.43 6.21
C PHE A 158 12.42 -0.09 5.49
N ALA A 159 11.56 -0.85 6.18
CA ALA A 159 10.28 -1.29 5.63
C ALA A 159 9.36 -0.10 5.28
N CYS A 160 9.29 0.93 6.13
CA CYS A 160 8.58 2.17 5.84
C CYS A 160 9.12 2.83 4.56
N PHE A 161 10.45 2.87 4.40
CA PHE A 161 11.06 3.45 3.21
C PHE A 161 10.69 2.68 1.93
N LEU A 162 10.71 1.35 1.95
CA LEU A 162 10.26 0.53 0.82
C LEU A 162 8.78 0.76 0.49
N GLU A 163 7.93 0.88 1.51
CA GLU A 163 6.52 1.15 1.32
C GLU A 163 6.28 2.54 0.71
N LEU A 164 7.13 3.50 1.07
CA LEU A 164 7.11 4.84 0.52
C LEU A 164 7.54 4.85 -0.95
N LEU A 165 8.58 4.09 -1.32
CA LEU A 165 8.99 3.90 -2.72
C LEU A 165 7.89 3.29 -3.60
N THR A 166 6.94 2.59 -3.00
CA THR A 166 5.80 2.00 -3.71
C THR A 166 4.73 3.05 -4.07
N GLU A 167 4.75 4.22 -3.45
CA GLU A 167 3.72 5.27 -3.57
C GLU A 167 3.44 5.72 -5.01
N PRO A 168 4.44 5.89 -5.91
CA PRO A 168 4.15 6.28 -7.29
C PRO A 168 3.34 5.24 -8.06
N CYS A 169 3.71 3.97 -7.90
CA CYS A 169 2.98 2.89 -8.53
C CYS A 169 1.57 2.75 -7.92
N PHE A 170 1.46 2.85 -6.60
CA PHE A 170 0.18 2.79 -5.89
C PHE A 170 -0.77 3.92 -6.33
N SER A 171 -0.27 5.15 -6.44
CA SER A 171 -1.03 6.33 -6.86
C SER A 171 -1.60 6.16 -8.28
N VAL A 172 -0.83 5.57 -9.20
CA VAL A 172 -1.29 5.25 -10.57
C VAL A 172 -2.41 4.21 -10.55
N VAL A 173 -2.26 3.11 -9.79
CA VAL A 173 -3.30 2.07 -9.68
C VAL A 173 -4.59 2.64 -9.10
N GLN A 174 -4.49 3.53 -8.10
CA GLN A 174 -5.63 4.20 -7.48
C GLN A 174 -6.29 5.19 -8.46
N HIS A 175 -5.52 6.01 -9.16
CA HIS A 175 -6.04 6.96 -10.16
C HIS A 175 -6.79 6.25 -11.30
N ARG A 176 -6.29 5.08 -11.72
CA ARG A 176 -6.92 4.27 -12.77
C ARG A 176 -8.04 3.34 -12.26
N MET A 177 -8.41 3.43 -10.99
CA MET A 177 -9.51 2.65 -10.38
C MET A 177 -9.33 1.13 -10.55
N LEU A 178 -8.08 0.64 -10.55
CA LEU A 178 -7.75 -0.77 -10.72
C LEU A 178 -7.95 -1.56 -9.40
N TYR A 179 -9.18 -1.55 -8.88
CA TYR A 179 -9.50 -2.13 -7.57
C TYR A 179 -9.19 -3.61 -7.45
N LYS A 180 -9.32 -4.37 -8.55
CA LYS A 180 -8.98 -5.80 -8.59
C LYS A 180 -7.49 -6.04 -8.38
N THR A 181 -6.65 -5.28 -9.09
CA THR A 181 -5.19 -5.36 -8.97
C THR A 181 -4.75 -4.95 -7.58
N ARG A 182 -5.31 -3.85 -7.07
CA ARG A 182 -5.05 -3.38 -5.71
C ARG A 182 -5.38 -4.46 -4.67
N ALA A 183 -6.60 -5.00 -4.71
CA ALA A 183 -7.03 -6.02 -3.76
C ALA A 183 -6.15 -7.28 -3.81
N LEU A 184 -5.74 -7.71 -5.01
CA LEU A 184 -4.85 -8.86 -5.18
C LEU A 184 -3.46 -8.60 -4.57
N VAL A 185 -2.86 -7.45 -4.90
CA VAL A 185 -1.51 -7.09 -4.44
C VAL A 185 -1.48 -6.88 -2.92
N GLU A 186 -2.44 -6.15 -2.37
CA GLU A 186 -2.54 -5.91 -0.92
C GLU A 186 -2.79 -7.22 -0.14
N THR A 187 -3.65 -8.09 -0.66
CA THR A 187 -3.90 -9.39 -0.03
C THR A 187 -2.67 -10.29 -0.07
N ALA A 188 -1.98 -10.35 -1.23
CA ALA A 188 -0.75 -11.12 -1.36
C ALA A 188 0.34 -10.63 -0.38
N ALA A 189 0.53 -9.31 -0.29
CA ALA A 189 1.46 -8.72 0.66
C ALA A 189 1.08 -9.03 2.11
N ALA A 190 -0.21 -8.91 2.48
CA ALA A 190 -0.69 -9.23 3.83
C ALA A 190 -0.46 -10.71 4.20
N VAL A 191 -0.67 -11.63 3.25
CA VAL A 191 -0.37 -13.06 3.44
C VAL A 191 1.13 -13.27 3.62
N MET A 192 1.98 -12.58 2.84
CA MET A 192 3.43 -12.64 2.99
C MET A 192 3.89 -12.08 4.35
N LYS A 193 3.30 -10.99 4.83
CA LYS A 193 3.53 -10.44 6.18
C LYS A 193 3.26 -11.51 7.23
N ALA A 194 2.03 -12.06 7.23
CA ALA A 194 1.60 -13.03 8.22
C ALA A 194 2.44 -14.31 8.18
N SER A 195 2.72 -14.83 7.00
CA SER A 195 3.52 -16.05 6.82
C SER A 195 4.95 -15.86 7.32
N THR A 196 5.56 -14.70 7.02
CA THR A 196 6.93 -14.37 7.45
C THR A 196 6.99 -14.14 8.96
N THR A 197 6.05 -13.39 9.53
CA THR A 197 5.98 -13.16 10.99
C THR A 197 5.78 -14.48 11.73
N CYS A 198 4.83 -15.32 11.31
CA CYS A 198 4.59 -16.62 11.95
C CYS A 198 5.79 -17.55 11.78
N GLY A 199 6.37 -17.64 10.58
CA GLY A 199 7.53 -18.49 10.30
C GLY A 199 8.75 -18.11 11.12
N THR A 200 9.06 -16.81 11.21
CA THR A 200 10.17 -16.30 12.02
C THR A 200 9.93 -16.48 13.51
N SER A 201 8.71 -16.24 14.01
CA SER A 201 8.34 -16.50 15.41
C SER A 201 8.44 -17.99 15.79
N ILE A 202 7.97 -18.91 14.94
CA ILE A 202 8.08 -20.36 15.19
C ILE A 202 9.56 -20.79 15.17
N TRP A 203 10.35 -20.28 14.22
CA TRP A 203 11.77 -20.59 14.13
C TRP A 203 12.54 -20.09 15.37
N ALA A 204 12.20 -18.89 15.87
CA ALA A 204 12.74 -18.34 17.11
C ALA A 204 12.46 -19.25 18.31
N ALA A 205 11.19 -19.65 18.46
CA ALA A 205 10.73 -20.51 19.54
C ALA A 205 11.41 -21.89 19.51
N ARG A 206 11.60 -22.48 18.32
CA ARG A 206 12.32 -23.76 18.17
C ARG A 206 13.81 -23.66 18.45
N SER A 207 14.41 -22.51 18.14
CA SER A 207 15.85 -22.26 18.34
C SER A 207 16.19 -21.80 19.75
N GLY A 208 15.20 -21.62 20.63
CA GLY A 208 15.38 -21.09 21.98
C GLY A 208 15.92 -19.66 22.00
N ARG A 209 15.67 -18.87 20.94
CA ARG A 209 16.14 -17.47 20.84
C ARG A 209 14.99 -16.51 21.12
N ASP A 210 15.20 -15.61 22.06
CA ASP A 210 14.29 -14.49 22.32
C ASP A 210 14.51 -13.39 21.27
N LEU A 211 13.82 -13.50 20.13
CA LEU A 211 13.89 -12.50 19.06
C LEU A 211 13.07 -11.23 19.34
N GLY A 212 12.39 -11.16 20.49
CA GLY A 212 11.59 -10.01 20.89
C GLY A 212 10.61 -9.58 19.79
N VAL A 213 10.72 -8.31 19.37
CA VAL A 213 9.86 -7.69 18.34
C VAL A 213 10.34 -7.90 16.89
N LEU A 214 11.50 -8.54 16.68
CA LEU A 214 12.11 -8.69 15.36
C LEU A 214 11.22 -9.41 14.31
N PRO A 215 10.47 -10.48 14.65
CA PRO A 215 9.59 -11.16 13.70
C PRO A 215 8.57 -10.23 13.03
N PHE A 216 8.07 -9.23 13.77
CA PHE A 216 7.12 -8.25 13.24
C PHE A 216 7.77 -7.29 12.25
N ALA A 217 8.98 -6.82 12.55
CA ALA A 217 9.74 -5.94 11.66
C ALA A 217 10.12 -6.66 10.34
N VAL A 218 10.54 -7.93 10.42
CA VAL A 218 10.85 -8.75 9.24
C VAL A 218 9.58 -9.02 8.43
N GLY A 219 8.46 -9.33 9.09
CA GLY A 219 7.16 -9.45 8.43
C GLY A 219 6.74 -8.18 7.70
N GLN A 220 6.90 -7.01 8.34
CA GLN A 220 6.61 -5.71 7.72
C GLN A 220 7.54 -5.42 6.53
N THR A 221 8.80 -5.86 6.59
CA THR A 221 9.73 -5.75 5.44
C THR A 221 9.28 -6.62 4.28
N ALA A 222 8.88 -7.87 4.55
CA ALA A 222 8.35 -8.78 3.53
C ALA A 222 7.06 -8.23 2.89
N TYR A 223 6.19 -7.61 3.70
CA TYR A 223 5.02 -6.89 3.22
C TYR A 223 5.40 -5.77 2.24
N ALA A 224 6.23 -4.84 2.68
CA ALA A 224 6.62 -3.67 1.89
C ALA A 224 7.37 -4.06 0.60
N PHE A 225 8.24 -5.08 0.68
CA PHE A 225 8.93 -5.60 -0.50
C PHE A 225 7.97 -6.27 -1.49
N THR A 226 7.00 -7.05 -1.01
CA THR A 226 5.99 -7.69 -1.87
C THR A 226 5.14 -6.63 -2.57
N LEU A 227 4.71 -5.60 -1.84
CA LEU A 227 4.01 -4.45 -2.43
C LEU A 227 4.85 -3.79 -3.52
N LEU A 228 6.11 -3.46 -3.21
CA LEU A 228 7.03 -2.82 -4.13
C LEU A 228 7.13 -3.63 -5.44
N VAL A 229 7.54 -4.88 -5.35
CA VAL A 229 7.74 -5.74 -6.53
C VAL A 229 6.45 -5.92 -7.32
N ALA A 230 5.34 -6.26 -6.64
CA ALA A 230 4.08 -6.52 -7.33
C ALA A 230 3.52 -5.28 -8.03
N TYR A 231 3.61 -4.10 -7.39
CA TYR A 231 3.19 -2.85 -8.01
C TYR A 231 4.12 -2.42 -9.14
N PHE A 232 5.45 -2.56 -8.99
CA PHE A 232 6.39 -2.27 -10.07
C PHE A 232 6.16 -3.15 -11.29
N LEU A 233 5.91 -4.45 -11.11
CA LEU A 233 5.63 -5.37 -12.22
C LEU A 233 4.29 -5.07 -12.90
N THR A 234 3.23 -4.87 -12.11
CA THR A 234 1.89 -4.60 -12.65
C THR A 234 1.87 -3.25 -13.38
N VAL A 235 2.33 -2.17 -12.74
CA VAL A 235 2.37 -0.84 -13.33
C VAL A 235 3.38 -0.77 -14.49
N GLY A 236 4.51 -1.47 -14.40
CA GLY A 236 5.47 -1.60 -15.52
C GLY A 236 4.83 -2.18 -16.77
N SER A 237 4.04 -3.24 -16.62
CA SER A 237 3.29 -3.81 -17.74
C SER A 237 2.21 -2.87 -18.30
N TYR A 238 1.59 -2.04 -17.44
CA TYR A 238 0.58 -1.06 -17.88
C TYR A 238 1.19 0.20 -18.50
N SER A 239 2.33 0.66 -18.00
CA SER A 239 3.09 1.81 -18.51
C SER A 239 3.48 1.59 -19.97
N ASN A 240 4.00 0.41 -20.30
CA ASN A 240 4.42 0.06 -21.66
C ASN A 240 3.25 0.01 -22.67
N ARG A 241 2.01 -0.19 -22.20
CA ARG A 241 0.79 -0.18 -23.01
C ARG A 241 0.06 1.18 -22.98
N GLY A 242 0.28 1.98 -21.95
CA GLY A 242 -0.46 3.20 -21.64
C GLY A 242 0.28 4.50 -21.97
N GLY A 243 1.55 4.43 -22.38
CA GLY A 243 2.33 5.57 -22.85
C GLY A 243 2.72 6.60 -21.78
N PHE A 244 2.75 6.20 -20.50
CA PHE A 244 3.18 7.05 -19.38
C PHE A 244 4.43 6.46 -18.72
N SER A 245 5.28 7.29 -18.11
CA SER A 245 6.47 6.83 -17.39
C SER A 245 6.20 6.67 -15.89
N ILE A 246 6.87 5.70 -15.27
CA ILE A 246 6.87 5.49 -13.81
C ILE A 246 7.85 6.46 -13.12
N PHE A 247 8.78 7.04 -13.89
CA PHE A 247 9.75 8.00 -13.43
C PHE A 247 9.25 9.43 -13.61
N PRO A 248 9.75 10.39 -12.80
CA PRO A 248 9.35 11.76 -12.93
C PRO A 248 9.81 12.32 -14.28
N LEU A 249 8.86 12.85 -15.05
CA LEU A 249 9.12 13.52 -16.32
C LEU A 249 8.56 14.94 -16.28
N PRO A 250 9.24 15.91 -16.91
CA PRO A 250 8.69 17.26 -17.07
C PRO A 250 7.40 17.18 -17.89
N ILE A 251 6.32 17.76 -17.36
CA ILE A 251 5.06 17.90 -18.08
C ILE A 251 5.32 18.94 -19.17
N ARG A 252 5.28 18.50 -20.43
CA ARG A 252 5.53 19.37 -21.58
C ARG A 252 4.21 20.05 -21.95
N TYR A 253 4.03 21.28 -21.46
CA TYR A 253 2.96 22.17 -21.89
C TYR A 253 3.11 22.57 -23.37
#